data_AF-A0AAD9N2P4-F1
#
_entry.id   AF-A0AAD9N2P4-F1
#
_cell.length_a   1.000
_cell.length_b   1.000
_cell.length_c   1.000
_cell.angle_alpha   90.00
_cell.angle_beta   90.00
_cell.angle_gamma   90.00
#
_symmetry.space_group_name_H-M   'P 1'
#
loop_
_entity.id
_entity.type
_entity.pdbx_description
1 polymer ?
#
loop_
_entity_poly.entity_id
_entity_poly.type
_entity_poly.pdbx_seq_one_letter_code
_entity_poly.pdbx_strand_id
1 'polypeptide(L)'
;MTIDEIQLLMGYARWWDMTVDEIQLLVGYARWWDMTVDEIQLLVGYARWWDMNVDEIQLLVGYARWWDMTVDEIQLLVGYARWWDMTVDGIQLLMGYARWWDTTVAVRSAAVQRGVAIPDDTDYRGAILGLARLQKTYRLPTEELAHGRIYNISAKQGMNKEDFLEMGRVFMNIDHSSAMSWFETFLRAGVPEPEEAKEAYTNMMTIYKLAEDYERAWITAHKILQEDPQNKDVKSEMVLFQRNIEVQKKSGTYGIQKYYWKSAKDKSLEYYEALCRGDNIKNDILVNKDLICVYRKGTLPYVQYKEEIHCFNPRISLFIDVITDKQAELMREKAFPGLFRAQVGDPTLNLTSDERISKLSWLFDFDPEILKISQKVADITGLSTTYRSQYADAEAFQVVSYGIGGQYEPHYDYYDVRFQYGQNDMLNKLPLPLMGTGDRISTFMFYLTNPTAGGATVFPQVGVRVPPIKNAAAFWFNFDLAGERGDAKTLHAGCPLLLGQKWVGNKWIRQGGQTFRRRCSLDRYAEDPIWYS
;
A
#
# COMPACT_ATOMS: atom_id res chain seq x y z
N MET A 1 -15.00 54.83 -15.90
CA MET A 1 -16.13 54.03 -16.38
C MET A 1 -15.51 52.94 -17.23
N THR A 2 -15.10 51.87 -16.55
CA THR A 2 -14.52 50.67 -17.15
C THR A 2 -15.63 49.97 -17.95
N ILE A 3 -15.31 49.55 -19.17
CA ILE A 3 -16.16 48.68 -19.96
C ILE A 3 -15.84 47.28 -19.44
N ASP A 4 -16.64 46.80 -18.48
CA ASP A 4 -16.50 45.45 -17.94
C ASP A 4 -17.46 44.51 -18.69
N GLU A 5 -16.89 43.39 -19.15
CA GLU A 5 -17.48 42.22 -19.80
C GLU A 5 -18.01 42.39 -21.25
N ILE A 6 -17.26 41.81 -22.20
CA ILE A 6 -17.71 41.59 -23.59
C ILE A 6 -17.98 40.08 -23.75
N GLN A 7 -19.24 39.69 -23.93
CA GLN A 7 -19.63 38.36 -24.40
C GLN A 7 -19.73 38.35 -25.93
N LEU A 8 -19.03 37.42 -26.57
CA LEU A 8 -19.00 37.26 -28.03
C LEU A 8 -19.47 35.88 -28.44
N LEU A 9 -20.74 35.78 -28.83
CA LEU A 9 -21.28 34.60 -29.48
C LEU A 9 -20.92 34.62 -30.97
N MET A 10 -20.13 33.65 -31.43
CA MET A 10 -19.82 33.48 -32.85
C MET A 10 -20.20 32.09 -33.34
N GLY A 11 -20.75 32.02 -34.55
CA GLY A 11 -21.13 30.75 -35.15
C GLY A 11 -21.43 30.88 -36.64
N TYR A 12 -21.54 29.73 -37.30
CA TYR A 12 -22.02 29.66 -38.67
C TYR A 12 -22.91 28.43 -38.85
N ALA A 13 -23.93 28.56 -39.69
CA ALA A 13 -24.81 27.48 -40.09
C ALA A 13 -24.66 27.24 -41.59
N ARG A 14 -24.65 25.97 -41.99
CA ARG A 14 -24.80 25.58 -43.39
C ARG A 14 -25.93 24.59 -43.51
N TRP A 15 -26.75 24.76 -44.54
CA TRP A 15 -27.82 23.85 -44.87
C TRP A 15 -27.90 23.66 -46.38
N TRP A 16 -28.48 22.55 -46.79
CA TRP A 16 -28.86 22.32 -48.18
C TRP A 16 -30.21 21.61 -48.24
N ASP A 17 -30.91 21.87 -49.34
CA ASP A 17 -32.23 21.35 -49.70
C ASP A 17 -32.05 20.34 -50.84
N MET A 18 -32.80 19.24 -50.80
CA MET A 18 -33.06 18.44 -51.99
C MET A 18 -34.53 17.99 -52.04
N THR A 19 -35.07 17.87 -53.25
CA THR A 19 -36.40 17.30 -53.51
C THR A 19 -36.28 16.08 -54.41
N VAL A 20 -36.84 14.94 -54.00
CA VAL A 20 -36.89 13.70 -54.82
C VAL A 20 -38.26 13.04 -54.64
N ASP A 21 -38.98 12.84 -55.76
CA ASP A 21 -40.27 12.13 -55.83
C ASP A 21 -41.25 12.48 -54.68
N GLU A 22 -41.65 13.75 -54.62
CA GLU A 22 -42.57 14.36 -53.64
C GLU A 22 -42.04 14.51 -52.20
N ILE A 23 -40.83 14.03 -51.91
CA ILE A 23 -40.17 14.19 -50.61
C ILE A 23 -39.25 15.42 -50.62
N GLN A 24 -39.51 16.38 -49.71
CA GLN A 24 -38.62 17.51 -49.44
C GLN A 24 -37.73 17.20 -48.24
N LEU A 25 -36.41 17.37 -48.43
CA LEU A 25 -35.37 17.08 -47.44
C LEU A 25 -34.50 18.32 -47.21
N LEU A 26 -34.55 18.87 -45.99
CA LEU A 26 -33.68 19.96 -45.56
C LEU A 26 -32.70 19.45 -44.50
N VAL A 27 -31.40 19.51 -44.79
CA VAL A 27 -30.36 19.05 -43.85
C VAL A 27 -29.50 20.23 -43.45
N GLY A 28 -29.41 20.49 -42.14
CA GLY A 28 -28.68 21.60 -41.56
C GLY A 28 -27.64 21.17 -40.53
N TYR A 29 -26.52 21.90 -40.48
CA TYR A 29 -25.62 21.86 -39.33
C TYR A 29 -25.27 23.27 -38.87
N ALA A 30 -25.26 23.47 -37.55
CA ALA A 30 -24.75 24.69 -36.93
C ALA A 30 -23.64 24.35 -35.92
N ARG A 31 -22.61 25.19 -35.93
CA ARG A 31 -21.55 25.17 -34.93
C ARG A 31 -21.46 26.55 -34.32
N TRP A 32 -21.45 26.59 -33.00
CA TRP A 32 -21.27 27.82 -32.23
C TRP A 32 -20.27 27.61 -31.11
N TRP A 33 -19.67 28.72 -30.69
CA TRP A 33 -18.86 28.79 -29.49
C TRP A 33 -19.07 30.16 -28.83
N ASP A 34 -19.04 30.15 -27.51
CA ASP A 34 -19.06 31.35 -26.67
C ASP A 34 -17.74 31.47 -25.91
N MET A 35 -17.25 32.68 -25.73
CA MET A 35 -16.02 32.98 -24.98
C MET A 35 -16.25 34.20 -24.10
N THR A 36 -16.07 34.03 -22.79
CA THR A 36 -15.88 35.11 -21.82
C THR A 36 -14.39 35.34 -21.58
N VAL A 37 -13.98 36.60 -21.45
CA VAL A 37 -12.61 36.99 -21.07
C VAL A 37 -12.64 37.49 -19.62
N ASP A 38 -11.66 37.04 -18.84
CA ASP A 38 -11.51 37.11 -17.37
C ASP A 38 -12.21 35.95 -16.62
N GLU A 39 -11.56 34.77 -16.63
CA GLU A 39 -12.01 33.42 -16.18
C GLU A 39 -12.64 32.58 -17.31
N ILE A 40 -11.80 31.84 -18.05
CA ILE A 40 -12.14 31.19 -19.32
C ILE A 40 -13.15 30.05 -19.12
N GLN A 41 -14.39 30.26 -19.56
CA GLN A 41 -15.38 29.23 -19.84
C GLN A 41 -15.55 29.08 -21.35
N LEU A 42 -15.42 27.85 -21.86
CA LEU A 42 -15.54 27.52 -23.28
C LEU A 42 -16.68 26.54 -23.50
N LEU A 43 -17.84 27.07 -23.92
CA LEU A 43 -18.96 26.26 -24.37
C LEU A 43 -18.87 26.07 -25.88
N VAL A 44 -18.64 24.83 -26.31
CA VAL A 44 -18.61 24.47 -27.74
C VAL A 44 -19.78 23.55 -28.05
N GLY A 45 -20.67 24.01 -28.93
CA GLY A 45 -21.87 23.31 -29.32
C GLY A 45 -21.86 22.87 -30.78
N TYR A 46 -22.43 21.71 -31.03
CA TYR A 46 -22.63 21.15 -32.36
C TYR A 46 -24.06 20.62 -32.48
N ALA A 47 -24.84 21.16 -33.40
CA ALA A 47 -26.16 20.63 -33.74
C ALA A 47 -26.22 20.20 -35.21
N ARG A 48 -26.76 19.00 -35.43
CA ARG A 48 -27.23 18.51 -36.73
C ARG A 48 -28.73 18.28 -36.65
N TRP A 49 -29.45 18.70 -37.67
CA TRP A 49 -30.86 18.37 -37.80
C TRP A 49 -31.19 18.07 -39.25
N TRP A 50 -32.22 17.26 -39.46
CA TRP A 50 -32.84 17.10 -40.76
C TRP A 50 -34.35 17.13 -40.60
N ASP A 51 -34.98 17.76 -41.58
CA ASP A 51 -36.42 17.88 -41.72
C ASP A 51 -36.84 17.12 -42.98
N MET A 52 -37.91 16.34 -42.87
CA MET A 52 -38.48 15.55 -43.96
C MET A 52 -39.99 15.66 -43.95
N ASN A 53 -40.57 15.84 -45.13
CA ASN A 53 -42.01 15.90 -45.32
C ASN A 53 -42.45 14.79 -46.29
N VAL A 54 -43.34 13.91 -45.84
CA VAL A 54 -43.90 12.80 -46.65
C VAL A 54 -45.39 12.67 -46.32
N ASP A 55 -46.25 12.80 -47.33
CA ASP A 55 -47.71 12.56 -47.26
C ASP A 55 -48.38 13.08 -45.98
N GLU A 56 -48.34 14.41 -45.78
CA GLU A 56 -48.90 15.17 -44.64
C GLU A 56 -48.19 15.02 -43.27
N ILE A 57 -47.11 14.23 -43.20
CA ILE A 57 -46.31 14.05 -41.98
C ILE A 57 -45.02 14.88 -42.05
N GLN A 58 -44.90 15.87 -41.15
CA GLN A 58 -43.67 16.63 -40.94
C GLN A 58 -42.84 16.02 -39.82
N LEU A 59 -41.58 15.72 -40.10
CA LEU A 59 -40.67 15.02 -39.19
C LEU A 59 -39.34 15.76 -39.08
N LEU A 60 -39.14 16.44 -37.93
CA LEU A 60 -37.91 17.14 -37.61
C LEU A 60 -37.12 16.32 -36.59
N VAL A 61 -35.92 15.86 -36.96
CA VAL A 61 -35.04 15.10 -36.07
C VAL A 61 -33.76 15.88 -35.82
N GLY A 62 -33.45 16.12 -34.56
CA GLY A 62 -32.31 16.91 -34.12
C GLY A 62 -31.36 16.16 -33.19
N TYR A 63 -30.07 16.43 -33.37
CA TYR A 63 -29.00 15.96 -32.51
C TYR A 63 -28.11 17.13 -32.10
N ALA A 64 -28.03 17.43 -30.80
CA ALA A 64 -27.05 18.36 -30.27
C ALA A 64 -26.06 17.65 -29.34
N ARG A 65 -24.78 17.98 -29.49
CA ARG A 65 -23.71 17.73 -28.52
C ARG A 65 -23.18 19.07 -28.03
N TRP A 66 -22.91 19.13 -26.74
CA TRP A 66 -22.13 20.22 -26.18
C TRP A 66 -21.17 19.68 -25.12
N TRP A 67 -20.07 20.38 -24.95
CA TRP A 67 -19.19 20.22 -23.80
C TRP A 67 -18.81 21.59 -23.28
N ASP A 68 -18.69 21.64 -21.96
CA ASP A 68 -18.20 22.79 -21.20
C ASP A 68 -16.88 22.41 -20.53
N MET A 69 -15.91 23.33 -20.55
CA MET A 69 -14.58 23.16 -19.97
C MET A 69 -14.21 24.40 -19.15
N THR A 70 -13.97 24.20 -17.86
CA THR A 70 -13.28 25.15 -16.97
C THR A 70 -11.86 24.68 -16.68
N VAL A 71 -10.91 25.62 -16.69
CA VAL A 71 -9.51 25.41 -16.27
C VAL A 71 -9.34 26.12 -14.93
N ASP A 72 -8.62 25.48 -13.99
CA ASP A 72 -8.41 25.85 -12.58
C ASP A 72 -9.51 25.41 -11.56
N GLU A 73 -9.97 24.16 -11.70
CA GLU A 73 -10.64 23.24 -10.71
C GLU A 73 -11.80 22.43 -11.34
N ILE A 74 -11.43 21.71 -12.41
CA ILE A 74 -12.20 20.95 -13.42
C ILE A 74 -13.65 20.52 -13.06
N GLN A 75 -14.64 21.06 -13.80
CA GLN A 75 -15.89 20.37 -14.14
C GLN A 75 -15.98 20.13 -15.65
N LEU A 76 -16.13 18.86 -16.04
CA LEU A 76 -16.41 18.44 -17.42
C LEU A 76 -17.86 17.99 -17.50
N LEU A 77 -18.73 18.86 -18.04
CA LEU A 77 -20.10 18.52 -18.36
C LEU A 77 -20.18 18.15 -19.84
N VAL A 78 -20.40 16.87 -20.12
CA VAL A 78 -20.64 16.38 -21.48
C VAL A 78 -22.11 16.03 -21.63
N GLY A 79 -22.80 16.74 -22.52
CA GLY A 79 -24.22 16.58 -22.76
C GLY A 79 -24.51 16.19 -24.21
N TYR A 80 -25.50 15.33 -24.41
CA TYR A 80 -26.16 15.24 -25.70
C TYR A 80 -27.68 15.18 -25.53
N ALA A 81 -28.37 15.88 -26.41
CA ALA A 81 -29.81 15.83 -26.53
C ALA A 81 -30.19 15.26 -27.90
N ARG A 82 -31.10 14.29 -27.87
CA ARG A 82 -31.82 13.82 -29.06
C ARG A 82 -33.26 14.22 -28.89
N TRP A 83 -33.82 14.86 -29.90
CA TRP A 83 -35.23 15.17 -29.97
C TRP A 83 -35.74 14.85 -31.37
N TRP A 84 -37.01 14.46 -31.43
CA TRP A 84 -37.76 14.53 -32.67
C TRP A 84 -39.12 15.13 -32.41
N ASP A 85 -39.57 15.90 -33.38
CA ASP A 85 -40.92 16.46 -33.44
C ASP A 85 -41.63 15.83 -34.64
N MET A 86 -42.87 15.44 -34.43
CA MET A 86 -43.71 14.81 -35.45
C MET A 86 -45.13 15.35 -35.32
N THR A 87 -45.69 15.76 -36.45
CA THR A 87 -47.09 16.18 -36.53
C THR A 87 -47.88 15.13 -37.30
N VAL A 88 -48.92 14.57 -36.66
CA VAL A 88 -49.86 13.62 -37.29
C VAL A 88 -51.27 14.14 -37.02
N ASP A 89 -52.07 14.31 -38.08
CA ASP A 89 -53.47 14.76 -38.02
C ASP A 89 -53.70 16.03 -37.16
N GLY A 90 -52.76 16.98 -37.22
CA GLY A 90 -52.85 18.26 -36.50
C GLY A 90 -52.43 18.23 -35.03
N ILE A 91 -51.89 17.11 -34.53
CA ILE A 91 -51.36 16.98 -33.15
C ILE A 91 -49.83 16.97 -33.18
N GLN A 92 -49.20 17.92 -32.47
CA GLN A 92 -47.74 17.97 -32.27
C GLN A 92 -47.30 17.09 -31.09
N LEU A 93 -46.33 16.21 -31.32
CA LEU A 93 -45.73 15.36 -30.30
C LEU A 93 -44.22 15.59 -30.24
N LEU A 94 -43.78 16.34 -29.22
CA LEU A 94 -42.37 16.54 -28.91
C LEU A 94 -41.91 15.48 -27.90
N MET A 95 -40.99 14.60 -28.31
CA MET A 95 -40.32 13.68 -27.40
C MET A 95 -38.80 13.79 -27.53
N GLY A 96 -38.13 13.91 -26.38
CA GLY A 96 -36.68 13.96 -26.30
C GLY A 96 -36.16 13.46 -24.96
N TYR A 97 -34.90 13.04 -24.94
CA TYR A 97 -34.18 12.78 -23.70
C TYR A 97 -32.82 13.47 -23.78
N ALA A 98 -32.48 14.17 -22.71
CA ALA A 98 -31.15 14.74 -22.52
C ALA A 98 -30.39 13.85 -21.54
N ARG A 99 -29.17 13.46 -21.91
CA ARG A 99 -28.23 12.76 -21.03
C ARG A 99 -27.02 13.65 -20.86
N TRP A 100 -26.70 13.95 -19.61
CA TRP A 100 -25.46 14.61 -19.23
C TRP A 100 -24.83 13.84 -18.08
N TRP A 101 -23.51 13.91 -17.96
CA TRP A 101 -22.79 13.38 -16.81
C TRP A 101 -21.69 14.33 -16.37
N ASP A 102 -21.56 14.44 -15.06
CA ASP A 102 -20.45 15.07 -14.35
C ASP A 102 -19.57 13.94 -13.80
N THR A 103 -18.31 13.90 -14.22
CA THR A 103 -17.33 12.86 -13.85
C THR A 103 -17.06 12.80 -12.35
N THR A 104 -17.14 13.93 -11.65
CA THR A 104 -16.92 14.05 -10.20
C THR A 104 -18.09 13.50 -9.39
N VAL A 105 -19.32 13.77 -9.83
CA VAL A 105 -20.55 13.28 -9.17
C VAL A 105 -20.77 11.78 -9.42
N ALA A 106 -20.40 11.26 -10.59
CA ALA A 106 -20.54 9.84 -10.93
C ALA A 106 -19.67 8.93 -10.05
N VAL A 107 -18.43 9.32 -9.77
CA VAL A 107 -17.53 8.56 -8.87
C VAL A 107 -18.05 8.60 -7.43
N ARG A 108 -18.48 9.77 -6.94
CA ARG A 108 -19.03 9.93 -5.58
C ARG A 108 -20.33 9.13 -5.39
N SER A 109 -21.26 9.20 -6.33
CA SER A 109 -22.53 8.45 -6.28
C SER A 109 -22.33 6.93 -6.37
N ALA A 110 -21.40 6.45 -7.20
CA ALA A 110 -21.08 5.02 -7.29
C ALA A 110 -20.37 4.49 -6.02
N ALA A 111 -19.51 5.30 -5.39
CA ALA A 111 -18.86 4.95 -4.12
C ALA A 111 -19.89 4.88 -2.97
N VAL A 112 -20.77 5.89 -2.87
CA VAL A 112 -21.85 5.95 -1.87
C VAL A 112 -22.87 4.83 -2.06
N GLN A 113 -23.27 4.51 -3.30
CA GLN A 113 -24.17 3.37 -3.59
C GLN A 113 -23.57 2.02 -3.21
N ARG A 114 -22.24 1.90 -3.16
CA ARG A 114 -21.52 0.67 -2.75
C ARG A 114 -21.11 0.68 -1.28
N GLY A 115 -21.48 1.71 -0.51
CA GLY A 115 -21.10 1.85 0.90
C GLY A 115 -19.59 2.02 1.12
N VAL A 116 -18.86 2.51 0.11
CA VAL A 116 -17.41 2.74 0.17
C VAL A 116 -17.16 4.22 0.45
N ALA A 117 -16.45 4.53 1.53
CA ALA A 117 -16.02 5.90 1.82
C ALA A 117 -15.07 6.40 0.71
N ILE A 118 -15.21 7.68 0.34
CA ILE A 118 -14.29 8.33 -0.59
C ILE A 118 -12.94 8.51 0.13
N PRO A 119 -11.79 8.32 -0.54
CA PRO A 119 -10.49 8.54 0.07
C PRO A 119 -10.36 9.94 0.67
N ASP A 120 -9.71 10.04 1.81
CA ASP A 120 -9.40 11.30 2.49
C ASP A 120 -7.89 11.55 2.61
N ASP A 121 -7.50 12.64 3.29
CA ASP A 121 -6.09 12.99 3.54
C ASP A 121 -5.30 11.88 4.25
N THR A 122 -5.98 11.06 5.07
CA THR A 122 -5.35 9.93 5.76
C THR A 122 -4.97 8.85 4.76
N ASP A 123 -5.85 8.55 3.80
CA ASP A 123 -5.58 7.61 2.72
C ASP A 123 -4.46 8.11 1.81
N TYR A 124 -4.45 9.42 1.49
CA TYR A 124 -3.39 10.05 0.69
C TYR A 124 -2.02 9.95 1.38
N ARG A 125 -1.93 10.38 2.65
CA ARG A 125 -0.70 10.26 3.46
C ARG A 125 -0.26 8.81 3.61
N GLY A 126 -1.19 7.89 3.85
CA GLY A 126 -0.93 6.47 3.95
C GLY A 126 -0.35 5.88 2.65
N ALA A 127 -0.85 6.34 1.49
CA ALA A 127 -0.35 5.93 0.19
C ALA A 127 1.09 6.42 -0.05
N ILE A 128 1.40 7.69 0.23
CA ILE A 128 2.74 8.25 0.06
C ILE A 128 3.74 7.56 0.97
N LEU A 129 3.40 7.38 2.26
CA LEU A 129 4.25 6.65 3.21
C LEU A 129 4.44 5.19 2.78
N GLY A 130 3.40 4.57 2.21
CA GLY A 130 3.48 3.25 1.60
C GLY A 130 4.49 3.18 0.46
N LEU A 131 4.46 4.15 -0.46
CA LEU A 131 5.42 4.24 -1.57
C LEU A 131 6.84 4.48 -1.08
N ALA A 132 7.04 5.41 -0.14
CA ALA A 132 8.35 5.69 0.44
C ALA A 132 8.94 4.45 1.12
N ARG A 133 8.11 3.70 1.84
CA ARG A 133 8.49 2.41 2.43
C ARG A 133 8.90 1.39 1.36
N LEU A 134 8.11 1.23 0.30
CA LEU A 134 8.44 0.30 -0.78
C LEU A 134 9.76 0.66 -1.46
N GLN A 135 9.97 1.94 -1.78
CA GLN A 135 11.22 2.42 -2.35
C GLN A 135 12.42 2.11 -1.45
N LYS A 136 12.31 2.42 -0.15
CA LYS A 136 13.38 2.18 0.83
C LYS A 136 13.68 0.69 0.99
N THR A 137 12.65 -0.13 1.24
CA THR A 137 12.83 -1.57 1.49
C THR A 137 13.37 -2.27 0.25
N TYR A 138 12.83 -1.98 -0.94
CA TYR A 138 13.19 -2.69 -2.17
C TYR A 138 14.27 -2.02 -3.00
N ARG A 139 14.80 -0.87 -2.58
CA ARG A 139 15.78 -0.06 -3.31
C ARG A 139 15.32 0.24 -4.74
N LEU A 140 14.06 0.63 -4.87
CA LEU A 140 13.48 0.96 -6.17
C LEU A 140 14.07 2.29 -6.67
N PRO A 141 14.50 2.39 -7.94
CA PRO A 141 15.01 3.64 -8.48
C PRO A 141 13.92 4.72 -8.51
N THR A 142 14.26 5.95 -8.10
CA THR A 142 13.33 7.09 -8.12
C THR A 142 12.75 7.32 -9.52
N GLU A 143 13.58 7.31 -10.56
CA GLU A 143 13.13 7.54 -11.94
C GLU A 143 12.13 6.48 -12.41
N GLU A 144 12.38 5.21 -12.09
CA GLU A 144 11.44 4.13 -12.45
C GLU A 144 10.11 4.33 -11.74
N LEU A 145 10.13 4.63 -10.43
CA LEU A 145 8.92 4.90 -9.66
C LEU A 145 8.15 6.12 -10.16
N ALA A 146 8.84 7.19 -10.52
CA ALA A 146 8.24 8.40 -11.08
C ALA A 146 7.43 8.08 -12.35
N HIS A 147 7.95 7.20 -13.21
CA HIS A 147 7.24 6.72 -14.42
C HIS A 147 6.28 5.56 -14.16
N GLY A 148 6.01 5.22 -12.90
CA GLY A 148 5.10 4.14 -12.51
C GLY A 148 5.64 2.74 -12.82
N ARG A 149 6.96 2.56 -12.91
CA ARG A 149 7.62 1.28 -13.20
C ARG A 149 8.16 0.63 -11.92
N ILE A 150 7.77 -0.62 -11.68
CA ILE A 150 8.25 -1.45 -10.57
C ILE A 150 8.66 -2.80 -11.15
N TYR A 151 9.97 -3.09 -11.14
CA TYR A 151 10.55 -4.25 -11.83
C TYR A 151 10.11 -4.29 -13.30
N ASN A 152 9.45 -5.37 -13.73
CA ASN A 152 8.99 -5.56 -15.10
C ASN A 152 7.52 -5.14 -15.30
N ILE A 153 6.96 -4.36 -14.36
CA ILE A 153 5.54 -4.01 -14.34
C ILE A 153 5.42 -2.49 -14.42
N SER A 154 4.60 -2.02 -15.36
CA SER A 154 4.33 -0.59 -15.56
C SER A 154 2.88 -0.30 -15.18
N ALA A 155 2.68 0.74 -14.37
CA ALA A 155 1.38 1.32 -14.12
C ALA A 155 0.81 1.98 -15.38
N LYS A 156 -0.51 2.20 -15.41
CA LYS A 156 -1.17 2.91 -16.52
C LYS A 156 -0.77 4.38 -16.62
N GLN A 157 -0.40 4.97 -15.49
CA GLN A 157 -0.02 6.36 -15.36
C GLN A 157 1.10 6.46 -14.32
N GLY A 158 2.12 7.27 -14.62
CA GLY A 158 3.15 7.65 -13.67
C GLY A 158 2.68 8.75 -12.73
N MET A 159 3.55 9.15 -11.83
CA MET A 159 3.37 10.31 -10.95
C MET A 159 3.50 11.63 -11.74
N ASN A 160 2.84 12.68 -11.26
CA ASN A 160 2.99 14.03 -11.81
C ASN A 160 4.13 14.80 -11.12
N LYS A 161 4.37 16.06 -11.52
CA LYS A 161 5.46 16.87 -10.94
C LYS A 161 5.21 17.17 -9.46
N GLU A 162 3.95 17.40 -9.08
CA GLU A 162 3.55 17.73 -7.72
C GLU A 162 3.81 16.55 -6.77
N ASP A 163 3.56 15.32 -7.24
CA ASP A 163 3.86 14.08 -6.53
C ASP A 163 5.37 13.96 -6.23
N PHE A 164 6.24 14.39 -7.15
CA PHE A 164 7.70 14.31 -6.96
C PHE A 164 8.17 15.21 -5.81
N LEU A 165 7.62 16.43 -5.74
CA LEU A 165 7.93 17.37 -4.66
C LEU A 165 7.44 16.81 -3.31
N GLU A 166 6.24 16.24 -3.29
CA GLU A 166 5.67 15.63 -2.08
C GLU A 166 6.47 14.40 -1.60
N MET A 167 6.88 13.52 -2.53
CA MET A 167 7.79 12.42 -2.23
C MET A 167 9.11 12.93 -1.63
N GLY A 168 9.67 14.02 -2.19
CA GLY A 168 10.85 14.70 -1.65
C GLY A 168 10.66 15.14 -0.20
N ARG A 169 9.54 15.81 0.11
CA ARG A 169 9.18 16.24 1.47
C ARG A 169 9.09 15.07 2.44
N VAL A 170 8.41 13.99 2.05
CA VAL A 170 8.27 12.79 2.91
C VAL A 170 9.63 12.16 3.18
N PHE A 171 10.48 12.06 2.17
CA PHE A 171 11.80 11.46 2.34
C PHE A 171 12.77 12.30 3.19
N MET A 172 12.54 13.61 3.37
CA MET A 172 13.34 14.42 4.30
C MET A 172 13.36 13.82 5.72
N ASN A 173 12.29 13.16 6.14
CA ASN A 173 12.20 12.53 7.46
C ASN A 173 12.55 11.04 7.47
N ILE A 174 12.80 10.42 6.32
CA ILE A 174 12.98 8.95 6.19
C ILE A 174 14.39 8.60 5.73
N ASP A 175 14.83 9.21 4.64
CA ASP A 175 16.11 8.96 3.98
C ASP A 175 16.45 10.14 3.05
N HIS A 176 17.41 10.96 3.48
CA HIS A 176 17.84 12.14 2.73
C HIS A 176 18.40 11.81 1.33
N SER A 177 18.93 10.61 1.10
CA SER A 177 19.47 10.23 -0.21
C SER A 177 18.37 10.06 -1.26
N SER A 178 17.25 9.45 -0.85
CA SER A 178 16.04 9.36 -1.65
C SER A 178 15.37 10.72 -1.79
N ALA A 179 15.35 11.55 -0.74
CA ALA A 179 14.84 12.92 -0.80
C ALA A 179 15.55 13.75 -1.88
N MET A 180 16.88 13.72 -1.88
CA MET A 180 17.70 14.38 -2.90
C MET A 180 17.33 13.90 -4.30
N SER A 181 17.20 12.59 -4.49
CA SER A 181 16.83 12.00 -5.78
C SER A 181 15.46 12.48 -6.28
N TRP A 182 14.48 12.61 -5.38
CA TRP A 182 13.15 13.12 -5.72
C TRP A 182 13.16 14.61 -6.06
N PHE A 183 13.86 15.45 -5.29
CA PHE A 183 13.99 16.87 -5.63
C PHE A 183 14.73 17.08 -6.97
N GLU A 184 15.77 16.29 -7.27
CA GLU A 184 16.42 16.34 -8.57
C GLU A 184 15.48 15.92 -9.71
N THR A 185 14.65 14.90 -9.49
CA THR A 185 13.66 14.43 -10.48
C THR A 185 12.60 15.51 -10.71
N PHE A 186 12.10 16.13 -9.64
CA PHE A 186 11.18 17.26 -9.69
C PHE A 186 11.71 18.42 -10.54
N LEU A 187 12.94 18.87 -10.26
CA LEU A 187 13.57 19.99 -10.97
C LEU A 187 13.88 19.68 -12.45
N ARG A 188 13.90 18.40 -12.86
CA ARG A 188 14.09 17.98 -14.26
C ARG A 188 12.77 17.75 -15.01
N ALA A 189 11.65 17.59 -14.30
CA ALA A 189 10.36 17.21 -14.87
C ALA A 189 9.65 18.34 -15.65
N GLY A 190 10.20 19.54 -15.66
CA GLY A 190 9.65 20.70 -16.35
C GLY A 190 10.22 22.00 -15.77
N VAL A 191 9.58 23.13 -16.09
CA VAL A 191 9.85 24.40 -15.39
C VAL A 191 8.96 24.43 -14.14
N PRO A 192 9.52 24.28 -12.94
CA PRO A 192 8.74 24.39 -11.69
C PRO A 192 8.32 25.85 -11.45
N GLU A 193 7.27 26.04 -10.64
CA GLU A 193 6.93 27.38 -10.17
C GLU A 193 8.05 27.92 -9.26
N PRO A 194 8.32 29.24 -9.24
CA PRO A 194 9.45 29.80 -8.47
C PRO A 194 9.45 29.41 -6.99
N GLU A 195 8.29 29.38 -6.34
CA GLU A 195 8.18 28.99 -4.93
C GLU A 195 8.45 27.49 -4.71
N GLU A 196 7.99 26.62 -5.61
CA GLU A 196 8.27 25.18 -5.53
C GLU A 196 9.75 24.88 -5.79
N ALA A 197 10.36 25.58 -6.75
CA ALA A 197 11.79 25.48 -7.05
C ALA A 197 12.62 25.91 -5.84
N LYS A 198 12.28 27.05 -5.24
CA LYS A 198 12.88 27.58 -4.02
C LYS A 198 12.78 26.59 -2.86
N GLU A 199 11.62 25.96 -2.67
CA GLU A 199 11.42 24.93 -1.65
C GLU A 199 12.34 23.73 -1.87
N ALA A 200 12.36 23.17 -3.10
CA ALA A 200 13.20 22.04 -3.44
C ALA A 200 14.69 22.36 -3.19
N TYR A 201 15.18 23.52 -3.64
CA TYR A 201 16.55 23.95 -3.41
C TYR A 201 16.86 24.16 -1.92
N THR A 202 15.91 24.68 -1.13
CA THR A 202 16.08 24.87 0.32
C THR A 202 16.25 23.53 1.04
N ASN A 203 15.44 22.54 0.70
CA ASN A 203 15.56 21.18 1.25
C ASN A 203 16.88 20.52 0.80
N MET A 204 17.25 20.61 -0.48
CA MET A 204 18.53 20.10 -0.99
C MET A 204 19.74 20.77 -0.31
N MET A 205 19.71 22.09 -0.12
CA MET A 205 20.75 22.83 0.62
C MET A 205 20.87 22.33 2.06
N THR A 206 19.75 22.06 2.72
CA THR A 206 19.73 21.48 4.07
C THR A 206 20.37 20.10 4.10
N ILE A 207 20.06 19.24 3.13
CA ILE A 207 20.69 17.92 2.98
C ILE A 207 22.21 18.06 2.80
N TYR A 208 22.68 18.95 1.92
CA TYR A 208 24.12 19.19 1.71
C TYR A 208 24.82 19.72 2.96
N LYS A 209 24.18 20.64 3.70
CA LYS A 209 24.67 21.18 4.96
C LYS A 209 24.87 20.07 6.00
N LEU A 210 23.90 19.16 6.14
CA LEU A 210 23.98 18.02 7.05
C LEU A 210 25.08 17.02 6.66
N ALA A 211 25.38 16.90 5.36
CA ALA A 211 26.46 16.07 4.85
C ALA A 211 27.86 16.72 4.92
N GLU A 212 27.97 17.93 5.47
CA GLU A 212 29.18 18.76 5.45
C GLU A 212 29.71 19.04 4.02
N ASP A 213 28.86 18.93 2.99
CA ASP A 213 29.16 19.29 1.59
C ASP A 213 28.82 20.77 1.36
N TYR A 214 29.62 21.63 1.98
CA TYR A 214 29.38 23.07 1.96
C TYR A 214 29.54 23.70 0.57
N GLU A 215 30.28 23.06 -0.34
CA GLU A 215 30.43 23.55 -1.72
C GLU A 215 29.12 23.41 -2.49
N ARG A 216 28.49 22.22 -2.46
CA ARG A 216 27.18 22.03 -3.08
C ARG A 216 26.09 22.83 -2.36
N ALA A 217 26.16 22.95 -1.04
CA ALA A 217 25.25 23.81 -0.29
C ALA A 217 25.35 25.28 -0.76
N TRP A 218 26.57 25.79 -0.96
CA TRP A 218 26.81 27.16 -1.45
C TRP A 218 26.32 27.37 -2.88
N ILE A 219 26.56 26.42 -3.79
CA ILE A 219 26.01 26.46 -5.17
C ILE A 219 24.48 26.46 -5.14
N THR A 220 23.88 25.62 -4.29
CA THR A 220 22.42 25.53 -4.16
C THR A 220 21.84 26.81 -3.57
N ALA A 221 22.51 27.44 -2.60
CA ALA A 221 22.12 28.73 -2.03
C ALA A 221 22.05 29.85 -3.08
N HIS A 222 22.98 29.87 -4.04
CA HIS A 222 22.91 30.80 -5.17
C HIS A 222 21.65 30.61 -6.02
N LYS A 223 21.22 29.36 -6.26
CA LYS A 223 19.97 29.08 -6.98
C LYS A 223 18.76 29.59 -6.22
N ILE A 224 18.74 29.44 -4.89
CA ILE A 224 17.66 30.00 -4.05
C ILE A 224 17.61 31.53 -4.18
N LEU A 225 18.76 32.21 -4.20
CA LEU A 225 18.83 33.67 -4.36
C LEU A 225 18.53 34.16 -5.78
N GLN A 226 18.55 33.29 -6.79
CA GLN A 226 18.07 33.64 -8.13
C GLN A 226 16.54 33.77 -8.13
N GLU A 227 15.85 32.87 -7.42
CA GLU A 227 14.39 32.91 -7.26
C GLU A 227 13.94 33.95 -6.23
N ASP A 228 14.65 34.09 -5.10
CA ASP A 228 14.37 35.04 -4.03
C ASP A 228 15.63 35.84 -3.64
N PRO A 229 15.95 36.93 -4.37
CA PRO A 229 17.14 37.74 -4.11
C PRO A 229 17.17 38.43 -2.75
N GLN A 230 16.03 38.54 -2.06
CA GLN A 230 15.91 39.24 -0.78
C GLN A 230 16.00 38.30 0.43
N ASN A 231 16.12 36.99 0.22
CA ASN A 231 16.21 36.00 1.29
C ASN A 231 17.41 36.25 2.22
N LYS A 232 17.13 36.78 3.42
CA LYS A 232 18.18 37.14 4.40
C LYS A 232 18.81 35.90 5.04
N ASP A 233 18.02 34.86 5.25
CA ASP A 233 18.46 33.64 5.92
C ASP A 233 19.51 32.92 5.08
N VAL A 234 19.24 32.73 3.79
CA VAL A 234 20.19 32.11 2.85
C VAL A 234 21.48 32.92 2.73
N LYS A 235 21.39 34.25 2.64
CA LYS A 235 22.59 35.12 2.63
C LYS A 235 23.45 34.93 3.89
N SER A 236 22.82 34.75 5.05
CA SER A 236 23.52 34.50 6.30
C SER A 236 24.19 33.11 6.33
N GLU A 237 23.50 32.06 5.84
CA GLU A 237 24.07 30.71 5.76
C GLU A 237 25.27 30.63 4.81
N MET A 238 25.25 31.39 3.71
CA MET A 238 26.35 31.40 2.75
C MET A 238 27.69 31.87 3.33
N VAL A 239 27.66 32.82 4.28
CA VAL A 239 28.86 33.26 5.00
C VAL A 239 29.45 32.11 5.81
N LEU A 240 28.59 31.29 6.44
CA LEU A 240 29.00 30.10 7.18
C LEU A 240 29.58 29.03 6.25
N PHE A 241 28.97 28.80 5.09
CA PHE A 241 29.46 27.84 4.10
C PHE A 241 30.87 28.20 3.61
N GLN A 242 31.11 29.47 3.25
CA GLN A 242 32.43 29.94 2.84
C GLN A 242 33.49 29.69 3.92
N ARG A 243 33.18 30.05 5.17
CA ARG A 243 34.09 29.83 6.30
C ARG A 243 34.40 28.35 6.50
N ASN A 244 33.40 27.47 6.42
CA ASN A 244 33.59 26.04 6.61
C ASN A 244 34.39 25.40 5.46
N ILE A 245 34.19 25.86 4.22
CA ILE A 245 35.01 25.43 3.07
C ILE A 245 36.49 25.76 3.31
N GLU A 246 36.80 26.98 3.78
CA GLU A 246 38.18 27.36 4.11
C GLU A 246 38.78 26.50 5.23
N VAL A 247 37.99 26.20 6.27
CA VAL A 247 38.41 25.33 7.37
C VAL A 247 38.73 23.93 6.83
N GLN A 248 37.84 23.34 6.02
CA GLN A 248 38.06 22.02 5.42
C GLN A 248 39.31 21.97 4.52
N LYS A 249 39.57 23.04 3.77
CA LYS A 249 40.79 23.17 2.95
C LYS A 249 42.05 23.18 3.81
N LYS A 250 42.03 23.90 4.93
CA LYS A 250 43.17 23.97 5.87
C LYS A 250 43.39 22.67 6.63
N SER A 251 42.33 21.94 6.99
CA SER A 251 42.43 20.64 7.69
C SER A 251 42.75 19.46 6.76
N GLY A 252 42.82 19.67 5.45
CA GLY A 252 43.01 18.59 4.48
C GLY A 252 41.81 17.65 4.35
N THR A 253 40.63 18.06 4.86
CA THR A 253 39.38 17.29 4.79
C THR A 253 38.47 17.78 3.65
N TYR A 254 38.94 18.74 2.85
CA TYR A 254 38.21 19.25 1.70
C TYR A 254 37.97 18.15 0.66
N GLY A 255 36.74 18.05 0.17
CA GLY A 255 36.30 16.98 -0.73
C GLY A 255 36.10 15.62 -0.07
N ILE A 256 36.47 15.45 1.21
CA ILE A 256 36.13 14.24 1.97
C ILE A 256 34.67 14.38 2.40
N GLN A 257 33.75 13.86 1.58
CA GLN A 257 32.36 13.75 1.97
C GLN A 257 32.25 12.79 3.15
N LYS A 258 31.84 13.31 4.31
CA LYS A 258 31.32 12.48 5.39
C LYS A 258 29.94 12.03 4.96
N TYR A 259 29.87 10.87 4.30
CA TYR A 259 28.61 10.18 4.05
C TYR A 259 28.01 9.70 5.38
N TYR A 260 27.46 10.62 6.19
CA TYR A 260 26.66 10.32 7.38
C TYR A 260 25.24 9.85 7.01
N TRP A 261 25.05 9.20 5.86
CA TRP A 261 23.76 8.59 5.49
C TRP A 261 23.50 7.27 6.22
N LYS A 262 24.50 6.73 6.91
CA LYS A 262 24.28 5.68 7.90
C LYS A 262 24.04 6.36 9.25
N SER A 263 22.77 6.73 9.51
CA SER A 263 22.24 6.52 10.86
C SER A 263 22.72 5.14 11.30
N ALA A 264 23.15 4.99 12.55
CA ALA A 264 23.52 3.70 13.13
C ALA A 264 22.28 2.79 13.06
N LYS A 265 22.00 2.25 11.87
CA LYS A 265 20.84 1.42 11.61
C LYS A 265 21.06 0.20 12.46
N ASP A 266 20.06 -0.10 13.28
CA ASP A 266 19.98 -1.39 13.94
C ASP A 266 20.23 -2.47 12.87
N LYS A 267 21.23 -3.32 13.09
CA LYS A 267 21.57 -4.42 12.16
C LYS A 267 20.34 -5.27 11.86
N SER A 268 19.40 -5.36 12.82
CA SER A 268 18.13 -6.07 12.66
C SER A 268 17.29 -5.50 11.50
N LEU A 269 17.23 -4.16 11.37
CA LEU A 269 16.46 -3.47 10.33
C LEU A 269 17.14 -3.62 8.96
N GLU A 270 18.47 -3.56 8.91
CA GLU A 270 19.22 -3.81 7.67
C GLU A 270 19.01 -5.23 7.15
N TYR A 271 19.05 -6.22 8.04
CA TYR A 271 18.74 -7.62 7.70
C TYR A 271 17.28 -7.81 7.30
N TYR A 272 16.33 -7.17 7.98
CA TYR A 272 14.93 -7.17 7.58
C TYR A 272 14.76 -6.66 6.14
N GLU A 273 15.27 -5.46 5.82
CA GLU A 273 15.17 -4.87 4.49
C GLU A 273 15.84 -5.76 3.43
N ALA A 274 17.00 -6.34 3.74
CA ALA A 274 17.74 -7.27 2.87
C ALA A 274 16.98 -8.58 2.59
N LEU A 275 16.42 -9.22 3.62
CA LEU A 275 15.61 -10.44 3.43
C LEU A 275 14.35 -10.14 2.61
N CYS A 276 13.72 -8.98 2.79
CA CYS A 276 12.56 -8.61 1.98
C CYS A 276 12.89 -8.52 0.49
N ARG A 277 14.06 -7.97 0.15
CA ARG A 277 14.59 -7.95 -1.24
C ARG A 277 14.96 -9.33 -1.77
N GLY A 278 15.21 -10.30 -0.89
CA GLY A 278 15.79 -11.58 -1.27
C GLY A 278 17.31 -11.51 -1.43
N ASP A 279 17.97 -10.52 -0.82
CA ASP A 279 19.42 -10.44 -0.78
C ASP A 279 19.97 -11.63 0.01
N ASN A 280 21.08 -12.21 -0.45
CA ASN A 280 21.78 -13.24 0.30
C ASN A 280 22.49 -12.60 1.50
N ILE A 281 21.93 -12.77 2.69
CA ILE A 281 22.60 -12.39 3.93
C ILE A 281 23.57 -13.52 4.28
N LYS A 282 24.87 -13.22 4.28
CA LYS A 282 25.88 -14.13 4.85
C LYS A 282 25.71 -14.12 6.37
N ASN A 283 24.82 -14.97 6.86
CA ASN A 283 24.72 -15.25 8.28
C ASN A 283 25.46 -16.57 8.50
N ASP A 284 26.73 -16.49 8.86
CA ASP A 284 27.62 -17.66 9.07
C ASP A 284 27.13 -18.60 10.20
N ILE A 285 26.04 -18.25 10.90
CA ILE A 285 25.74 -18.79 12.21
C ILE A 285 24.69 -19.91 12.17
N LEU A 286 23.68 -19.92 11.27
CA LEU A 286 22.54 -20.87 11.42
C LEU A 286 21.80 -21.31 10.13
N VAL A 287 22.12 -20.79 8.95
CA VAL A 287 21.38 -21.16 7.73
C VAL A 287 21.96 -22.46 7.17
N ASN A 288 21.21 -23.56 7.30
CA ASN A 288 21.47 -24.72 6.45
C ASN A 288 21.24 -24.27 5.00
N LYS A 289 22.32 -24.27 4.20
CA LYS A 289 22.28 -23.83 2.80
C LYS A 289 21.42 -24.76 1.93
N ASP A 290 21.16 -25.97 2.41
CA ASP A 290 20.36 -26.96 1.73
C ASP A 290 18.95 -27.00 2.34
N LEU A 291 17.97 -26.56 1.55
CA LEU A 291 16.55 -26.75 1.87
C LEU A 291 16.27 -28.25 1.96
N ILE A 292 15.75 -28.70 3.10
CA ILE A 292 15.37 -30.10 3.28
C ILE A 292 13.86 -30.23 3.07
N CYS A 293 13.47 -31.05 2.10
CA CYS A 293 12.08 -31.38 1.82
C CYS A 293 11.79 -32.79 2.34
N VAL A 294 10.77 -32.95 3.18
CA VAL A 294 10.38 -34.24 3.75
C VAL A 294 8.87 -34.46 3.67
N TYR A 295 8.47 -35.73 3.61
CA TYR A 295 7.09 -36.13 3.88
C TYR A 295 6.94 -36.44 5.36
N ARG A 296 6.18 -35.61 6.05
CA ARG A 296 5.95 -35.76 7.48
C ARG A 296 4.62 -36.43 7.74
N LYS A 297 4.61 -37.45 8.58
CA LYS A 297 3.37 -38.11 9.03
C LYS A 297 2.57 -37.16 9.92
N GLY A 298 1.27 -37.11 9.70
CA GLY A 298 0.33 -36.46 10.63
C GLY A 298 0.17 -37.26 11.91
N THR A 299 -0.75 -36.82 12.77
CA THR A 299 -1.21 -37.59 13.93
C THR A 299 -1.84 -38.92 13.47
N LEU A 300 -2.45 -38.94 12.28
CA LEU A 300 -2.89 -40.15 11.60
C LEU A 300 -1.73 -40.76 10.76
N PRO A 301 -1.33 -42.03 10.97
CA PRO A 301 -0.13 -42.62 10.36
C PRO A 301 -0.09 -42.65 8.82
N TYR A 302 -1.26 -42.59 8.17
CA TYR A 302 -1.42 -42.65 6.71
C TYR A 302 -1.58 -41.28 6.06
N VAL A 303 -1.69 -40.21 6.85
CA VAL A 303 -1.73 -38.84 6.33
C VAL A 303 -0.30 -38.32 6.31
N GLN A 304 0.12 -37.77 5.17
CA GLN A 304 1.45 -37.19 4.99
C GLN A 304 1.34 -35.75 4.50
N TYR A 305 2.20 -34.89 5.04
CA TYR A 305 2.30 -33.49 4.70
C TYR A 305 3.67 -33.21 4.09
N LYS A 306 3.69 -32.43 3.02
CA LYS A 306 4.94 -31.95 2.41
C LYS A 306 5.49 -30.82 3.29
N GLU A 307 6.69 -30.98 3.82
CA GLU A 307 7.34 -30.01 4.68
C GLU A 307 8.68 -29.58 4.06
N GLU A 308 8.86 -28.27 3.89
CA GLU A 308 10.14 -27.64 3.55
C GLU A 308 10.72 -27.00 4.80
N ILE A 309 11.92 -27.41 5.20
CA ILE A 309 12.57 -26.92 6.42
C ILE A 309 13.51 -25.77 6.04
N HIS A 310 13.16 -24.56 6.46
CA HIS A 310 13.95 -23.36 6.21
C HIS A 310 15.00 -23.11 7.30
N CYS A 311 14.78 -23.61 8.51
CA CYS A 311 15.74 -23.54 9.61
C CYS A 311 15.50 -24.67 10.60
N PHE A 312 16.57 -25.22 11.15
CA PHE A 312 16.50 -26.26 12.19
C PHE A 312 16.39 -25.65 13.59
N ASN A 313 17.06 -24.52 13.82
CA ASN A 313 17.17 -23.90 15.13
C ASN A 313 17.12 -22.35 15.04
N PRO A 314 15.95 -21.73 15.28
CA PRO A 314 14.67 -22.36 15.64
C PRO A 314 14.08 -23.08 14.44
N ARG A 315 13.22 -24.07 14.69
CA ARG A 315 12.53 -24.79 13.62
C ARG A 315 11.59 -23.83 12.89
N ILE A 316 11.88 -23.54 11.62
CA ILE A 316 11.02 -22.76 10.72
C ILE A 316 10.69 -23.66 9.54
N SER A 317 9.41 -23.99 9.39
CA SER A 317 8.93 -24.95 8.41
C SER A 317 7.85 -24.34 7.53
N LEU A 318 7.82 -24.73 6.27
CA LEU A 318 6.78 -24.38 5.31
C LEU A 318 6.10 -25.67 4.87
N PHE A 319 4.83 -25.84 5.25
CA PHE A 319 4.03 -26.97 4.80
C PHE A 319 3.29 -26.62 3.52
N ILE A 320 3.44 -27.41 2.47
CA ILE A 320 2.90 -27.15 1.13
C ILE A 320 1.55 -27.87 0.96
N ASP A 321 0.60 -27.21 0.29
CA ASP A 321 -0.73 -27.74 -0.05
C ASP A 321 -1.56 -28.23 1.16
N VAL A 322 -1.41 -27.57 2.32
CA VAL A 322 -2.09 -28.00 3.56
C VAL A 322 -3.57 -27.66 3.58
N ILE A 323 -4.00 -26.64 2.84
CA ILE A 323 -5.42 -26.31 2.66
C ILE A 323 -5.78 -26.32 1.17
N THR A 324 -7.06 -26.53 0.88
CA THR A 324 -7.55 -26.45 -0.50
C THR A 324 -7.88 -25.00 -0.86
N ASP A 325 -7.96 -24.70 -2.16
CA ASP A 325 -8.43 -23.38 -2.63
C ASP A 325 -9.81 -23.03 -2.06
N LYS A 326 -10.71 -24.02 -1.97
CA LYS A 326 -12.04 -23.85 -1.37
C LYS A 326 -11.97 -23.47 0.10
N GLN A 327 -11.06 -24.08 0.87
CA GLN A 327 -10.85 -23.72 2.28
C GLN A 327 -10.25 -22.33 2.43
N ALA A 328 -9.27 -21.99 1.58
CA ALA A 328 -8.65 -20.66 1.59
C ALA A 328 -9.66 -19.56 1.24
N GLU A 329 -10.50 -19.78 0.22
CA GLU A 329 -11.56 -18.86 -0.17
C GLU A 329 -12.63 -18.73 0.92
N LEU A 330 -13.08 -19.83 1.49
CA LEU A 330 -14.03 -19.84 2.60
C LEU A 330 -13.55 -18.98 3.77
N MET A 331 -12.27 -19.10 4.17
CA MET A 331 -11.70 -18.28 5.24
C MET A 331 -11.73 -16.79 4.86
N ARG A 332 -11.39 -16.43 3.62
CA ARG A 332 -11.43 -15.03 3.17
C ARG A 332 -12.85 -14.48 3.16
N GLU A 333 -13.82 -15.22 2.60
CA GLU A 333 -15.22 -14.81 2.52
C GLU A 333 -15.83 -14.58 3.91
N LYS A 334 -15.58 -15.51 4.85
CA LYS A 334 -16.05 -15.36 6.23
C LYS A 334 -15.39 -14.21 6.97
N ALA A 335 -14.12 -13.93 6.69
CA ALA A 335 -13.37 -12.84 7.33
C ALA A 335 -13.70 -11.46 6.75
N PHE A 336 -14.00 -11.38 5.46
CA PHE A 336 -14.21 -10.13 4.72
C PHE A 336 -15.18 -9.13 5.40
N PRO A 337 -16.39 -9.52 5.83
CA PRO A 337 -17.34 -8.58 6.45
C PRO A 337 -16.88 -8.07 7.82
N GLY A 338 -15.99 -8.79 8.50
CA GLY A 338 -15.48 -8.43 9.82
C GLY A 338 -14.08 -7.81 9.79
N LEU A 339 -13.59 -7.38 8.63
CA LEU A 339 -12.27 -6.74 8.52
C LEU A 339 -12.28 -5.33 9.09
N PHE A 340 -11.42 -5.07 10.07
CA PHE A 340 -11.15 -3.73 10.61
C PHE A 340 -9.66 -3.41 10.56
N ARG A 341 -9.31 -2.12 10.62
CA ARG A 341 -7.90 -1.69 10.63
C ARG A 341 -7.19 -2.25 11.86
N ALA A 342 -6.06 -2.92 11.64
CA ALA A 342 -5.28 -3.49 12.73
C ALA A 342 -4.72 -2.37 13.65
N GLN A 343 -4.75 -2.62 14.95
CA GLN A 343 -4.10 -1.81 15.99
C GLN A 343 -2.93 -2.61 16.58
N VAL A 344 -1.88 -1.94 17.03
CA VAL A 344 -0.77 -2.53 17.80
C VAL A 344 -0.76 -1.89 19.17
N GLY A 345 -0.68 -2.70 20.23
CA GLY A 345 -0.62 -2.22 21.62
C GLY A 345 -1.96 -2.25 22.37
N ASP A 346 -2.02 -1.48 23.46
CA ASP A 346 -3.16 -1.43 24.39
C ASP A 346 -4.46 -1.01 23.67
N PRO A 347 -5.53 -1.82 23.71
CA PRO A 347 -6.82 -1.52 23.08
C PRO A 347 -7.46 -0.20 23.53
N THR A 348 -7.05 0.33 24.69
CA THR A 348 -7.62 1.57 25.25
C THR A 348 -7.14 2.83 24.55
N LEU A 349 -6.00 2.79 23.85
CA LEU A 349 -5.41 3.98 23.24
C LEU A 349 -5.91 4.27 21.83
N ASN A 350 -6.60 3.33 21.17
CA ASN A 350 -7.19 3.50 19.84
C ASN A 350 -6.22 4.09 18.77
N LEU A 351 -4.91 3.92 18.96
CA LEU A 351 -3.89 4.38 18.03
C LEU A 351 -3.70 3.32 16.95
N THR A 352 -4.02 3.66 15.70
CA THR A 352 -3.55 2.89 14.54
C THR A 352 -2.04 3.05 14.46
N SER A 353 -1.27 1.96 14.56
CA SER A 353 0.18 2.05 14.46
C SER A 353 0.66 1.96 13.01
N ASP A 354 1.74 2.67 12.71
CA ASP A 354 2.47 2.55 11.44
C ASP A 354 3.32 1.26 11.36
N GLU A 355 3.47 0.57 12.49
CA GLU A 355 4.19 -0.70 12.62
C GLU A 355 3.43 -1.87 11.97
N ARG A 356 2.08 -1.85 12.01
CA ARG A 356 1.23 -2.86 11.37
C ARG A 356 0.18 -2.24 10.48
N ILE A 357 0.38 -2.40 9.17
CA ILE A 357 -0.46 -1.81 8.13
C ILE A 357 -1.23 -2.94 7.46
N SER A 358 -2.34 -3.33 8.08
CA SER A 358 -3.20 -4.41 7.62
C SER A 358 -4.64 -4.24 8.11
N LYS A 359 -5.56 -4.98 7.52
CA LYS A 359 -6.90 -5.20 8.08
C LYS A 359 -6.97 -6.61 8.64
N LEU A 360 -7.66 -6.81 9.76
CA LEU A 360 -7.80 -8.13 10.37
C LEU A 360 -9.25 -8.44 10.75
N SER A 361 -9.55 -9.73 10.84
CA SER A 361 -10.80 -10.29 11.35
C SER A 361 -10.52 -11.59 12.11
N TRP A 362 -11.49 -12.06 12.87
CA TRP A 362 -11.36 -13.26 13.69
C TRP A 362 -12.40 -14.31 13.30
N LEU A 363 -11.94 -15.54 13.05
CA LEU A 363 -12.79 -16.69 12.75
C LEU A 363 -12.71 -17.69 13.90
N PHE A 364 -13.87 -18.01 14.48
CA PHE A 364 -13.99 -18.86 15.66
C PHE A 364 -14.33 -20.30 15.28
N ASP A 365 -13.82 -21.24 16.07
CA ASP A 365 -13.98 -22.69 15.85
C ASP A 365 -15.40 -23.20 16.17
N PHE A 366 -16.35 -22.32 16.52
CA PHE A 366 -17.78 -22.67 16.60
C PHE A 366 -18.40 -22.91 15.21
N ASP A 367 -17.77 -22.38 14.16
CA ASP A 367 -18.12 -22.70 12.79
C ASP A 367 -17.53 -24.08 12.42
N PRO A 368 -18.35 -25.07 12.03
CA PRO A 368 -17.88 -26.42 11.73
C PRO A 368 -16.82 -26.49 10.63
N GLU A 369 -16.85 -25.59 9.65
CA GLU A 369 -15.86 -25.59 8.58
C GLU A 369 -14.52 -25.00 9.05
N ILE A 370 -14.56 -24.00 9.94
CA ILE A 370 -13.35 -23.45 10.57
C ILE A 370 -12.75 -24.45 11.56
N LEU A 371 -13.59 -25.17 12.32
CA LEU A 371 -13.16 -26.22 13.23
C LEU A 371 -12.38 -27.32 12.49
N LYS A 372 -12.85 -27.75 11.32
CA LYS A 372 -12.12 -28.71 10.47
C LYS A 372 -10.73 -28.22 10.08
N ILE A 373 -10.57 -26.92 9.81
CA ILE A 373 -9.27 -26.33 9.48
C ILE A 373 -8.37 -26.33 10.74
N SER A 374 -8.91 -25.95 11.91
CA SER A 374 -8.19 -26.03 13.19
C SER A 374 -7.74 -27.45 13.51
N GLN A 375 -8.61 -28.45 13.33
CA GLN A 375 -8.28 -29.87 13.52
C GLN A 375 -7.17 -30.35 12.58
N LYS A 376 -7.13 -29.83 11.35
CA LYS A 376 -6.01 -30.09 10.44
C LYS A 376 -4.70 -29.53 10.97
N VAL A 377 -4.71 -28.32 11.56
CA VAL A 377 -3.52 -27.76 12.24
C VAL A 377 -3.08 -28.63 13.42
N ALA A 378 -4.02 -29.25 14.15
CA ALA A 378 -3.67 -30.22 15.20
C ALA A 378 -3.02 -31.49 14.62
N ASP A 379 -3.51 -32.01 13.49
CA ASP A 379 -3.00 -33.23 12.87
C ASP A 379 -1.54 -33.09 12.38
N ILE A 380 -1.29 -32.18 11.42
CA ILE A 380 -0.36 -31.06 11.61
C ILE A 380 0.79 -31.19 12.61
N THR A 381 0.59 -30.44 13.68
CA THR A 381 1.57 -30.06 14.68
C THR A 381 1.66 -31.04 15.83
N GLY A 382 0.68 -31.94 15.98
CA GLY A 382 0.47 -32.76 17.18
C GLY A 382 -0.11 -31.99 18.37
N LEU A 383 -0.26 -30.67 18.26
CA LEU A 383 -0.71 -29.80 19.33
C LEU A 383 -2.24 -29.74 19.41
N SER A 384 -2.77 -29.33 20.57
CA SER A 384 -4.18 -28.97 20.69
C SER A 384 -4.37 -27.55 20.13
N THR A 385 -5.29 -27.39 19.18
CA THR A 385 -5.44 -26.14 18.41
C THR A 385 -6.87 -25.60 18.41
N THR A 386 -7.79 -26.23 19.13
CA THR A 386 -9.21 -25.85 19.08
C THR A 386 -9.51 -24.70 20.02
N TYR A 387 -10.11 -23.63 19.48
CA TYR A 387 -10.69 -22.56 20.30
C TYR A 387 -12.03 -23.02 20.89
N ARG A 388 -12.15 -23.05 22.22
CA ARG A 388 -13.39 -23.40 22.94
C ARG A 388 -13.94 -22.27 23.79
N SER A 389 -13.06 -21.41 24.29
CA SER A 389 -13.35 -20.24 25.10
C SER A 389 -12.11 -19.34 25.15
N GLN A 390 -12.19 -18.22 25.87
CA GLN A 390 -11.03 -17.37 26.18
C GLN A 390 -9.91 -18.11 26.93
N TYR A 391 -10.20 -19.26 27.54
CA TYR A 391 -9.23 -20.11 28.25
C TYR A 391 -8.82 -21.36 27.44
N ALA A 392 -8.92 -21.31 26.12
CA ALA A 392 -8.62 -22.44 25.26
C ALA A 392 -7.12 -22.60 24.95
N ASP A 393 -6.79 -23.79 24.45
CA ASP A 393 -5.45 -24.23 24.08
C ASP A 393 -4.85 -23.44 22.90
N ALA A 394 -5.70 -22.75 22.14
CA ALA A 394 -5.31 -21.89 21.02
C ALA A 394 -6.31 -20.74 20.86
N GLU A 395 -5.86 -19.68 20.20
CA GLU A 395 -6.71 -18.55 19.83
C GLU A 395 -7.60 -18.86 18.61
N ALA A 396 -8.63 -18.04 18.40
CA ALA A 396 -9.37 -18.03 17.14
C ALA A 396 -8.42 -17.71 15.97
N PHE A 397 -8.78 -18.10 14.75
CA PHE A 397 -7.98 -17.72 13.59
C PHE A 397 -8.01 -16.21 13.42
N GLN A 398 -6.84 -15.57 13.40
CA GLN A 398 -6.71 -14.19 12.97
C GLN A 398 -6.47 -14.17 11.45
N VAL A 399 -7.46 -13.74 10.69
CA VAL A 399 -7.33 -13.57 9.24
C VAL A 399 -6.93 -12.14 8.95
N VAL A 400 -5.87 -11.94 8.17
CA VAL A 400 -5.25 -10.63 7.92
C VAL A 400 -5.11 -10.40 6.44
N SER A 401 -5.48 -9.20 5.98
CA SER A 401 -5.32 -8.73 4.61
C SER A 401 -4.33 -7.56 4.57
N TYR A 402 -3.32 -7.69 3.70
CA TYR A 402 -2.35 -6.65 3.37
C TYR A 402 -2.59 -6.17 1.92
N GLY A 403 -2.69 -4.85 1.76
CA GLY A 403 -2.64 -4.17 0.47
C GLY A 403 -1.23 -3.68 0.15
N ILE A 404 -1.07 -2.96 -0.95
CA ILE A 404 0.21 -2.36 -1.39
C ILE A 404 0.82 -1.53 -0.26
N GLY A 405 2.12 -1.70 -0.01
CA GLY A 405 2.87 -1.05 1.07
C GLY A 405 2.52 -1.55 2.47
N GLY A 406 1.52 -2.43 2.61
CA GLY A 406 1.12 -3.06 3.86
C GLY A 406 2.21 -4.00 4.37
N GLN A 407 2.54 -3.87 5.64
CA GLN A 407 3.61 -4.62 6.31
C GLN A 407 3.23 -4.98 7.74
N TYR A 408 4.08 -5.78 8.38
CA TYR A 408 4.17 -5.86 9.83
C TYR A 408 5.65 -5.85 10.20
N GLU A 409 6.08 -4.82 10.92
CA GLU A 409 7.46 -4.67 11.39
C GLU A 409 7.93 -5.84 12.27
N PRO A 410 9.27 -6.02 12.43
CA PRO A 410 9.82 -7.09 13.24
C PRO A 410 9.23 -7.15 14.66
N HIS A 411 8.64 -8.29 15.01
CA HIS A 411 7.99 -8.51 16.31
C HIS A 411 8.15 -9.98 16.77
N TYR A 412 7.76 -10.20 18.02
CA TYR A 412 7.56 -11.53 18.59
C TYR A 412 6.07 -11.80 18.73
N ASP A 413 5.69 -13.06 18.56
CA ASP A 413 4.31 -13.49 18.81
C ASP A 413 4.02 -13.76 20.28
N TYR A 414 5.07 -14.04 21.08
CA TYR A 414 4.98 -14.24 22.52
C TYR A 414 4.97 -12.90 23.27
N TYR A 415 4.50 -12.92 24.52
CA TYR A 415 4.45 -11.72 25.37
C TYR A 415 5.66 -11.59 26.31
N ASP A 416 6.32 -12.69 26.68
CA ASP A 416 7.47 -12.75 27.61
C ASP A 416 7.26 -11.95 28.91
N VAL A 417 6.09 -12.21 29.50
CA VAL A 417 5.59 -11.60 30.75
C VAL A 417 6.60 -11.71 31.91
N ARG A 418 7.46 -12.75 31.90
CA ARG A 418 8.48 -13.01 32.93
C ARG A 418 9.59 -11.95 32.91
N PHE A 419 10.06 -11.56 31.72
CA PHE A 419 11.09 -10.54 31.57
C PHE A 419 10.53 -9.13 31.78
N GLN A 420 9.27 -8.91 31.42
CA GLN A 420 8.68 -7.57 31.41
C GLN A 420 8.29 -7.05 32.81
N TYR A 421 7.87 -7.93 33.74
CA TYR A 421 7.34 -7.52 35.04
C TYR A 421 8.10 -8.07 36.26
N GLY A 422 9.11 -8.92 36.06
CA GLY A 422 9.84 -9.61 37.14
C GLY A 422 9.01 -10.69 37.85
N GLN A 423 9.66 -11.63 38.55
CA GLN A 423 8.97 -12.81 39.10
C GLN A 423 7.89 -12.50 40.14
N ASN A 424 8.06 -11.43 40.92
CA ASN A 424 7.23 -11.16 42.10
C ASN A 424 5.90 -10.45 41.80
N ASP A 425 5.71 -9.91 40.59
CA ASP A 425 4.53 -9.11 40.22
C ASP A 425 3.69 -9.75 39.09
N MET A 426 4.07 -10.97 38.70
CA MET A 426 3.58 -11.64 37.49
C MET A 426 2.09 -12.04 37.58
N LEU A 427 1.64 -12.52 38.73
CA LEU A 427 0.26 -12.99 38.95
C LEU A 427 -0.79 -11.86 38.87
N ASN A 428 -0.42 -10.64 39.27
CA ASN A 428 -1.33 -9.49 39.30
C ASN A 428 -1.32 -8.68 37.99
N LYS A 429 -0.34 -8.92 37.12
CA LYS A 429 -0.14 -8.16 35.87
C LYS A 429 -0.20 -9.01 34.60
N LEU A 430 -0.49 -10.30 34.71
CA LEU A 430 -0.73 -11.16 33.54
C LEU A 430 -1.93 -10.63 32.75
N PRO A 431 -1.76 -10.30 31.46
CA PRO A 431 -2.88 -10.03 30.57
C PRO A 431 -3.98 -11.10 30.72
N LEU A 432 -5.24 -10.68 30.79
CA LEU A 432 -6.40 -11.59 30.87
C LEU A 432 -6.32 -12.80 29.91
N PRO A 433 -5.85 -12.66 28.65
CA PRO A 433 -5.70 -13.79 27.73
C PRO A 433 -4.69 -14.86 28.16
N LEU A 434 -3.77 -14.55 29.08
CA LEU A 434 -2.70 -15.44 29.55
C LEU A 434 -3.07 -16.16 30.86
N MET A 435 -4.12 -15.72 31.56
CA MET A 435 -4.57 -16.35 32.79
C MET A 435 -5.10 -17.77 32.52
N GLY A 436 -4.42 -18.78 33.07
CA GLY A 436 -4.84 -20.19 32.98
C GLY A 436 -4.46 -20.92 31.68
N THR A 437 -3.97 -20.21 30.66
CA THR A 437 -3.63 -20.78 29.35
C THR A 437 -2.17 -20.58 28.94
N GLY A 438 -1.43 -19.68 29.60
CA GLY A 438 -0.04 -19.40 29.26
C GLY A 438 0.15 -18.71 27.91
N ASP A 439 1.42 -18.51 27.56
CA ASP A 439 1.84 -17.74 26.39
C ASP A 439 1.70 -18.54 25.07
N ARG A 440 1.86 -17.87 23.94
CA ARG A 440 1.81 -18.45 22.60
C ARG A 440 3.07 -19.26 22.34
N ILE A 441 3.00 -20.59 22.49
CA ILE A 441 4.14 -21.49 22.32
C ILE A 441 4.53 -21.68 20.85
N SER A 442 3.59 -21.51 19.92
CA SER A 442 3.87 -21.63 18.48
C SER A 442 2.87 -20.85 17.63
N THR A 443 3.26 -20.63 16.39
CA THR A 443 2.47 -19.96 15.38
C THR A 443 2.36 -20.84 14.15
N PHE A 444 1.13 -21.04 13.67
CA PHE A 444 0.84 -21.71 12.41
C PHE A 444 0.08 -20.76 11.51
N MET A 445 0.69 -20.32 10.41
CA MET A 445 0.16 -19.26 9.55
C MET A 445 -0.06 -19.76 8.13
N PHE A 446 -1.32 -19.83 7.72
CA PHE A 446 -1.69 -20.11 6.33
C PHE A 446 -1.45 -18.89 5.43
N TYR A 447 -0.96 -19.14 4.22
CA TYR A 447 -1.00 -18.18 3.12
C TYR A 447 -2.25 -18.44 2.27
N LEU A 448 -3.24 -17.55 2.35
CA LEU A 448 -4.54 -17.72 1.69
C LEU A 448 -4.56 -17.17 0.24
N THR A 449 -3.56 -16.37 -0.12
CA THR A 449 -3.32 -15.89 -1.48
C THR A 449 -1.83 -15.93 -1.81
N ASN A 450 -1.51 -15.90 -3.11
CA ASN A 450 -0.15 -15.71 -3.60
C ASN A 450 -0.05 -14.29 -4.17
N PRO A 451 0.63 -13.34 -3.48
CA PRO A 451 0.85 -12.01 -4.03
C PRO A 451 1.79 -12.04 -5.24
N THR A 452 1.65 -11.07 -6.14
CA THR A 452 2.49 -10.98 -7.34
C THR A 452 3.94 -10.65 -7.00
N ALA A 453 4.16 -9.74 -6.04
CA ALA A 453 5.49 -9.36 -5.59
C ALA A 453 5.49 -8.87 -4.14
N GLY A 454 6.60 -9.12 -3.43
CA GLY A 454 6.78 -8.75 -2.03
C GLY A 454 5.98 -9.64 -1.06
N GLY A 455 5.76 -9.18 0.16
CA GLY A 455 4.89 -9.87 1.13
C GLY A 455 5.47 -11.15 1.76
N ALA A 456 6.77 -11.42 1.63
CA ALA A 456 7.41 -12.55 2.32
C ALA A 456 7.31 -12.45 3.85
N THR A 457 7.42 -13.58 4.54
CA THR A 457 7.66 -13.61 5.99
C THR A 457 9.15 -13.81 6.21
N VAL A 458 9.78 -12.96 7.01
CA VAL A 458 11.24 -12.99 7.21
C VAL A 458 11.58 -13.09 8.68
N PHE A 459 12.69 -13.76 8.99
CA PHE A 459 13.24 -13.92 10.34
C PHE A 459 14.66 -13.31 10.36
N PRO A 460 14.79 -12.01 10.68
CA PRO A 460 16.05 -11.28 10.52
C PRO A 460 17.22 -11.83 11.33
N GLN A 461 16.96 -12.39 12.52
CA GLN A 461 18.00 -12.92 13.41
C GLN A 461 18.70 -14.16 12.84
N VAL A 462 17.96 -14.97 12.07
CA VAL A 462 18.47 -16.22 11.49
C VAL A 462 18.63 -16.17 9.97
N GLY A 463 18.34 -15.03 9.34
CA GLY A 463 18.54 -14.85 7.90
C GLY A 463 17.56 -15.65 7.03
N VAL A 464 16.37 -15.99 7.55
CA VAL A 464 15.42 -16.86 6.84
C VAL A 464 14.34 -16.03 6.16
N ARG A 465 14.03 -16.39 4.92
CA ARG A 465 12.94 -15.82 4.12
C ARG A 465 11.97 -16.91 3.68
N VAL A 466 10.72 -16.82 4.11
CA VAL A 466 9.64 -17.74 3.75
C VAL A 466 8.72 -17.05 2.72
N PRO A 467 8.61 -17.56 1.49
CA PRO A 467 7.77 -16.98 0.47
C PRO A 467 6.26 -17.23 0.75
N PRO A 468 5.37 -16.30 0.38
CA PRO A 468 3.93 -16.46 0.58
C PRO A 468 3.31 -17.34 -0.51
N ILE A 469 3.40 -18.66 -0.35
CA ILE A 469 2.84 -19.63 -1.32
C ILE A 469 1.39 -19.92 -0.95
N LYS A 470 0.43 -19.61 -1.84
CA LYS A 470 -1.00 -19.91 -1.62
C LYS A 470 -1.17 -21.38 -1.23
N ASN A 471 -2.04 -21.63 -0.25
CA ASN A 471 -2.37 -22.94 0.32
C ASN A 471 -1.27 -23.59 1.16
N ALA A 472 -0.08 -22.98 1.25
CA ALA A 472 0.96 -23.39 2.18
C ALA A 472 0.75 -22.75 3.57
N ALA A 473 1.49 -23.24 4.56
CA ALA A 473 1.53 -22.63 5.88
C ALA A 473 2.95 -22.61 6.48
N ALA A 474 3.34 -21.46 7.01
CA ALA A 474 4.54 -21.33 7.81
C ALA A 474 4.28 -21.76 9.26
N PHE A 475 5.24 -22.44 9.88
CA PHE A 475 5.16 -22.90 11.25
C PHE A 475 6.49 -22.73 11.98
N TRP A 476 6.43 -22.22 13.21
CA TRP A 476 7.57 -22.13 14.12
C TRP A 476 7.11 -22.18 15.58
N PHE A 477 8.04 -22.59 16.46
CA PHE A 477 7.88 -22.45 17.91
C PHE A 477 8.41 -21.09 18.35
N ASN A 478 7.70 -20.45 19.27
CA ASN A 478 8.01 -19.12 19.80
C ASN A 478 8.88 -19.18 21.07
N PHE A 479 9.02 -20.36 21.68
CA PHE A 479 9.78 -20.58 22.91
C PHE A 479 10.91 -21.58 22.66
N ASP A 480 11.92 -21.53 23.54
CA ASP A 480 12.88 -22.61 23.67
C ASP A 480 12.20 -23.96 23.99
N LEU A 481 12.92 -25.07 23.77
CA LEU A 481 12.35 -26.40 24.00
C LEU A 481 12.05 -26.69 25.48
N ALA A 482 12.70 -25.95 26.40
CA ALA A 482 12.38 -26.00 27.82
C ALA A 482 11.02 -25.33 28.14
N GLY A 483 10.52 -24.47 27.25
CA GLY A 483 9.31 -23.67 27.47
C GLY A 483 9.51 -22.55 28.50
N GLU A 484 10.75 -22.20 28.82
CA GLU A 484 11.10 -21.25 29.87
C GLU A 484 11.26 -19.81 29.36
N ARG A 485 11.65 -19.62 28.09
CA ARG A 485 11.85 -18.28 27.52
C ARG A 485 11.39 -18.24 26.08
N GLY A 486 10.92 -17.05 25.67
CA GLY A 486 10.72 -16.76 24.25
C GLY A 486 12.05 -16.86 23.50
N ASP A 487 12.05 -17.49 22.32
CA ASP A 487 13.25 -17.61 21.51
C ASP A 487 13.45 -16.35 20.68
N ALA A 488 14.45 -15.53 21.04
CA ALA A 488 14.77 -14.30 20.33
C ALA A 488 15.06 -14.51 18.83
N LYS A 489 15.45 -15.72 18.41
CA LYS A 489 15.68 -16.05 17.00
C LYS A 489 14.40 -16.09 16.17
N THR A 490 13.23 -16.12 16.81
CA THR A 490 11.92 -16.12 16.15
C THR A 490 11.38 -14.71 15.92
N LEU A 491 12.20 -13.68 16.12
CA LEU A 491 11.89 -12.31 15.68
C LEU A 491 11.56 -12.38 14.18
N HIS A 492 10.36 -11.98 13.82
CA HIS A 492 9.87 -12.12 12.45
C HIS A 492 9.04 -10.92 12.01
N ALA A 493 8.91 -10.77 10.71
CA ALA A 493 8.22 -9.64 10.09
C ALA A 493 7.48 -10.07 8.83
N GLY A 494 6.44 -9.32 8.49
CA GLY A 494 5.79 -9.39 7.18
C GLY A 494 6.33 -8.29 6.28
N CYS A 495 7.10 -8.66 5.27
CA CYS A 495 7.67 -7.71 4.32
C CYS A 495 6.59 -6.87 3.64
N PRO A 496 6.88 -5.62 3.27
CA PRO A 496 5.91 -4.76 2.61
C PRO A 496 5.46 -5.39 1.30
N LEU A 497 4.15 -5.40 1.06
CA LEU A 497 3.60 -5.95 -0.18
C LEU A 497 3.85 -4.98 -1.34
N LEU A 498 4.57 -5.43 -2.37
CA LEU A 498 4.82 -4.60 -3.56
C LEU A 498 3.62 -4.58 -4.49
N LEU A 499 3.06 -5.76 -4.79
CA LEU A 499 2.00 -5.89 -5.76
C LEU A 499 1.06 -7.07 -5.47
N GLY A 500 -0.22 -6.84 -5.73
CA GLY A 500 -1.30 -7.81 -5.52
C GLY A 500 -1.92 -7.65 -4.13
N GLN A 501 -2.39 -8.76 -3.57
CA GLN A 501 -3.00 -8.80 -2.24
C GLN A 501 -2.50 -10.03 -1.48
N LYS A 502 -2.07 -9.83 -0.24
CA LYS A 502 -1.67 -10.92 0.65
C LYS A 502 -2.72 -11.12 1.73
N TRP A 503 -3.27 -12.33 1.79
CA TRP A 503 -4.11 -12.78 2.88
C TRP A 503 -3.41 -13.90 3.65
N VAL A 504 -3.47 -13.83 4.97
CA VAL A 504 -2.95 -14.88 5.85
C VAL A 504 -3.97 -15.26 6.91
N GLY A 505 -3.92 -16.49 7.39
CA GLY A 505 -4.71 -16.99 8.50
C GLY A 505 -3.81 -17.50 9.61
N ASN A 506 -3.65 -16.72 10.67
CA ASN A 506 -2.78 -17.05 11.80
C ASN A 506 -3.55 -17.85 12.85
N LYS A 507 -2.96 -18.97 13.30
CA LYS A 507 -3.38 -19.73 14.47
C LYS A 507 -2.27 -19.66 15.51
N TRP A 508 -2.52 -18.92 16.59
CA TRP A 508 -1.63 -18.90 17.75
C TRP A 508 -2.04 -19.99 18.73
N ILE A 509 -1.09 -20.87 19.02
CA ILE A 509 -1.29 -22.02 19.91
C ILE A 509 -0.63 -21.67 21.25
N ARG A 510 -1.36 -21.87 22.34
CA ARG A 510 -0.92 -21.54 23.70
C ARG A 510 -0.21 -22.72 24.36
N GLN A 511 0.51 -22.45 25.45
CA GLN A 511 1.12 -23.47 26.30
C GLN A 511 0.07 -24.37 26.98
N GLY A 512 -1.07 -23.79 27.34
CA GLY A 512 -2.24 -24.48 27.90
C GLY A 512 -2.75 -25.56 26.95
N GLY A 513 -3.12 -26.70 27.52
CA GLY A 513 -3.59 -27.86 26.77
C GLY A 513 -2.49 -28.71 26.11
N GLN A 514 -1.22 -28.30 26.20
CA GLN A 514 -0.10 -29.01 25.56
C GLN A 514 0.68 -29.92 26.50
N THR A 515 0.36 -29.94 27.80
CA THR A 515 1.09 -30.68 28.85
C THR A 515 1.37 -32.15 28.50
N PHE A 516 0.42 -32.82 27.84
CA PHE A 516 0.56 -34.23 27.44
C PHE A 516 0.84 -34.43 25.95
N ARG A 517 0.95 -33.35 25.18
CA ARG A 517 1.14 -33.37 23.72
C ARG A 517 2.55 -32.95 23.31
N ARG A 518 3.17 -32.03 24.05
CA ARG A 518 4.54 -31.55 23.84
C ARG A 518 5.33 -31.70 25.12
N ARG A 519 6.28 -32.64 25.14
CA ARG A 519 7.21 -32.80 26.26
C ARG A 519 8.25 -31.70 26.20
N CYS A 520 8.41 -30.96 27.28
CA CYS A 520 9.53 -30.02 27.41
C CYS A 520 10.83 -30.78 27.66
N SER A 521 11.96 -30.21 27.23
CA SER A 521 13.28 -30.70 27.60
C SER A 521 13.70 -30.19 28.98
N LEU A 522 14.44 -31.01 29.72
CA LEU A 522 15.15 -30.56 30.94
C LEU A 522 16.47 -29.85 30.60
N ASP A 523 16.99 -30.07 29.39
CA ASP A 523 18.15 -29.34 28.86
C ASP A 523 17.67 -28.14 28.04
N ARG A 524 18.14 -26.95 28.43
CA ARG A 524 17.82 -25.66 27.79
C ARG A 524 18.46 -25.49 26.42
N TYR A 525 19.45 -26.32 26.08
CA TYR A 525 20.11 -26.31 24.78
C TYR A 525 19.65 -27.47 23.87
N ALA A 526 18.71 -28.28 24.34
CA ALA A 526 18.21 -29.39 23.55
C ALA A 526 17.47 -28.91 22.28
N GLU A 527 17.75 -29.59 21.18
CA GLU A 527 17.01 -29.44 19.94
C GLU A 527 15.75 -30.31 19.97
N ASP A 528 14.67 -29.83 19.32
CA ASP A 528 13.34 -30.46 19.41
C ASP A 528 13.36 -31.90 18.87
N PRO A 529 13.16 -32.94 19.72
CA PRO A 529 13.28 -34.33 19.31
C PRO A 529 12.10 -34.81 18.47
N ILE A 530 10.99 -34.04 18.38
CA ILE A 530 9.79 -34.42 17.63
C ILE A 530 10.09 -34.60 16.13
N TRP A 531 11.25 -34.17 15.65
CA TRP A 531 11.56 -34.10 14.22
C TRP A 531 12.69 -35.02 13.74
N TYR A 532 13.20 -35.92 14.61
CA TYR A 532 14.27 -36.88 14.28
C TYR A 532 13.84 -38.36 14.27
N SER A 533 12.54 -38.67 14.41
CA SER A 533 12.01 -40.05 14.44
C SER A 533 11.18 -40.44 13.24
#